data_AF-A0AAV7C2L0-F1
#
_entry.id   AF-A0AAV7C2L0-F1
#
_cell.length_a   1.000
_cell.length_b   1.000
_cell.length_c   1.000
_cell.angle_alpha   90.00
_cell.angle_beta   90.00
_cell.angle_gamma   90.00
#
_symmetry.space_group_name_H-M   'P 1'
#
loop_
_entity.id
_entity.type
_entity.pdbx_description
1 polymer ?
#
loop_
_entity_poly.entity_id
_entity_poly.type
_entity_poly.pdbx_seq_one_letter_code
_entity_poly.pdbx_strand_id
1 'polypeptide(L)'
;MAIPPSYADLGKSARDVFTKGYGFGFIKLDLKTKSENGLEFTSSGSANAETSKVTGSLETKYKWSEYGLTFTEKWNTDNTLGTEITIEDQLAKGLKLTFDSSFSPNTGKKNAKVKGAYKREHINVGCDMDFDIAGPSVRGAVVFGYEGWLAGYQMTFESAKSRVSQSNFAVGYKTDEFQLHTNVNDGTEFGGSVYQKVNDKLETAINLAWTAGNSNTRFGIAAKYQIDSDASFSAKVNNSSLIGLGYTQTLKPGIKLTLSTLLDGKNINAGGHKLGLGLEFEA
;
A
#
# COMPACT_ATOMS: atom_id res chain seq x y z
N MET A 1 -24.34 8.43 4.64
CA MET A 1 -23.37 8.03 5.69
C MET A 1 -22.14 7.42 5.02
N ALA A 2 -21.00 7.35 5.70
CA ALA A 2 -19.73 6.99 5.05
C ALA A 2 -19.63 5.48 4.77
N ILE A 3 -19.20 5.13 3.55
CA ILE A 3 -18.81 3.76 3.20
C ILE A 3 -17.46 3.48 3.88
N PRO A 4 -17.35 2.45 4.73
CA PRO A 4 -16.08 2.14 5.38
C PRO A 4 -15.02 1.67 4.37
N PRO A 5 -13.72 1.88 4.66
CA PRO A 5 -12.65 1.38 3.82
C PRO A 5 -12.59 -0.15 3.81
N SER A 6 -11.82 -0.74 2.88
CA SER A 6 -11.50 -2.16 2.93
C SER A 6 -10.66 -2.46 4.17
N TYR A 7 -10.63 -3.72 4.64
CA TYR A 7 -9.80 -4.10 5.78
C TYR A 7 -8.33 -3.72 5.59
N ALA A 8 -7.79 -3.89 4.37
CA ALA A 8 -6.40 -3.57 4.05
C ALA A 8 -6.10 -2.06 4.03
N ASP A 9 -7.14 -1.22 3.93
CA ASP A 9 -7.05 0.24 3.94
C ASP A 9 -7.32 0.84 5.34
N LEU A 10 -7.64 0.04 6.35
CA LEU A 10 -7.66 0.51 7.73
C LEU A 10 -6.26 0.99 8.14
N GLY A 11 -6.19 2.19 8.73
CA GLY A 11 -4.91 2.82 9.09
C GLY A 11 -4.06 3.31 7.90
N LYS A 12 -4.61 3.32 6.68
CA LYS A 12 -3.87 3.72 5.47
C LYS A 12 -3.28 5.12 5.57
N SER A 13 -4.02 6.10 6.09
CA SER A 13 -3.51 7.47 6.22
C SER A 13 -2.25 7.54 7.08
N ALA A 14 -2.23 6.88 8.24
CA ALA A 14 -1.03 6.77 9.07
C ALA A 14 0.13 6.10 8.30
N ARG A 15 -0.14 4.94 7.69
CA ARG A 15 0.86 4.19 6.91
C ARG A 15 1.41 5.01 5.74
N ASP A 16 0.59 5.80 5.07
CA ASP A 16 0.99 6.66 3.96
C ASP A 16 2.00 7.73 4.42
N VAL A 17 1.81 8.34 5.60
CA VAL A 17 2.79 9.28 6.18
C VAL A 17 4.14 8.60 6.47
N PHE A 18 4.15 7.31 6.83
CA PHE A 18 5.39 6.56 7.05
C PHE A 18 6.07 6.06 5.77
N THR A 19 5.36 6.00 4.64
CA THR A 19 5.82 5.27 3.44
C THR A 19 6.00 6.15 2.21
N LYS A 20 5.09 7.10 1.96
CA LYS A 20 5.19 8.02 0.83
C LYS A 20 6.29 9.05 1.06
N GLY A 21 6.97 9.45 -0.01
CA GLY A 21 8.10 10.38 0.06
C GLY A 21 9.44 9.75 0.48
N TYR A 22 9.50 8.41 0.59
CA TYR A 22 10.71 7.68 0.95
C TYR A 22 11.04 6.62 -0.10
N GLY A 23 12.30 6.57 -0.53
CA GLY A 23 12.84 5.60 -1.50
C GLY A 23 14.23 5.11 -1.10
N PHE A 24 14.44 4.80 0.18
CA PHE A 24 15.76 4.55 0.75
C PHE A 24 16.52 3.42 0.05
N GLY A 25 17.74 3.70 -0.42
CA GLY A 25 18.60 2.72 -1.06
C GLY A 25 18.24 2.42 -2.51
N PHE A 26 17.30 3.18 -3.11
CA PHE A 26 16.88 2.99 -4.48
C PHE A 26 16.98 4.28 -5.30
N ILE A 27 17.40 4.12 -6.55
CA ILE A 27 17.22 5.13 -7.60
C ILE A 27 16.03 4.66 -8.43
N LYS A 28 14.92 5.39 -8.34
CA LYS A 28 13.65 5.07 -9.00
C LYS A 28 13.32 6.10 -10.07
N LEU A 29 12.85 5.61 -11.21
CA LEU A 29 12.32 6.39 -12.32
C LEU A 29 10.93 5.85 -12.64
N ASP A 30 9.91 6.68 -12.47
CA ASP A 30 8.52 6.36 -12.84
C ASP A 30 8.08 7.28 -13.98
N LEU A 31 7.52 6.71 -15.03
CA LEU A 31 6.95 7.38 -16.20
C LEU A 31 5.49 6.99 -16.31
N LYS A 32 4.58 7.94 -16.08
CA LYS A 32 3.14 7.78 -16.19
C LYS A 32 2.66 8.60 -17.37
N THR A 33 2.00 7.96 -18.31
CA THR A 33 1.38 8.62 -19.47
C THR A 33 -0.09 8.25 -19.55
N LYS A 34 -0.94 9.22 -19.89
CA LYS A 34 -2.36 9.00 -20.10
C LYS A 34 -2.79 9.48 -21.49
N SER A 35 -3.24 8.53 -22.31
CA SER A 35 -3.80 8.81 -23.62
C SER A 35 -5.29 9.18 -23.53
N GLU A 36 -5.77 10.00 -24.47
CA GLU A 36 -7.18 10.40 -24.57
C GLU A 36 -8.13 9.20 -24.72
N ASN A 37 -7.67 8.12 -25.36
CA ASN A 37 -8.44 6.90 -25.59
C ASN A 37 -8.61 6.02 -24.34
N GLY A 38 -8.24 6.49 -23.13
CA GLY A 38 -8.38 5.75 -21.87
C GLY A 38 -7.27 4.73 -21.60
N LEU A 39 -6.21 4.74 -22.41
CA LEU A 39 -4.98 3.97 -22.20
C LEU A 39 -4.05 4.74 -21.25
N GLU A 40 -3.63 4.10 -20.17
CA GLU A 40 -2.66 4.60 -19.20
C GLU A 40 -1.45 3.67 -19.21
N PHE A 41 -0.26 4.20 -19.50
CA PHE A 41 1.00 3.44 -19.38
C PHE A 41 1.78 3.94 -18.17
N THR A 42 2.18 3.01 -17.31
CA THR A 42 3.11 3.27 -16.20
C THR A 42 4.34 2.41 -16.39
N SER A 43 5.45 3.01 -16.80
CA SER A 43 6.75 2.35 -16.85
C SER A 43 7.54 2.75 -15.60
N SER A 44 8.09 1.78 -14.88
CA SER A 44 8.96 2.05 -13.73
C SER A 44 10.29 1.32 -13.87
N GLY A 45 11.36 1.98 -13.45
CA GLY A 45 12.68 1.40 -13.28
C GLY A 45 13.19 1.69 -11.89
N SER A 46 13.80 0.71 -11.23
CA SER A 46 14.43 0.90 -9.93
C SER A 46 15.78 0.18 -9.88
N ALA A 47 16.82 0.94 -9.55
CA ALA A 47 18.14 0.40 -9.25
C ALA A 47 18.34 0.38 -7.74
N ASN A 48 18.73 -0.78 -7.20
CA ASN A 48 19.11 -0.91 -5.80
C ASN A 48 20.59 -0.50 -5.64
N ALA A 49 20.85 0.51 -4.81
CA ALA A 49 22.19 1.06 -4.62
C ALA A 49 23.15 0.12 -3.87
N GLU A 50 22.62 -0.83 -3.09
CA GLU A 50 23.43 -1.78 -2.31
C GLU A 50 23.77 -3.04 -3.12
N THR A 51 22.83 -3.54 -3.91
CA THR A 51 23.01 -4.79 -4.67
C THR A 51 23.35 -4.59 -6.13
N SER A 52 23.30 -3.34 -6.63
CA SER A 52 23.43 -2.99 -8.05
C SER A 52 22.41 -3.68 -8.96
N LYS A 53 21.39 -4.34 -8.41
CA LYS A 53 20.31 -4.97 -9.19
C LYS A 53 19.39 -3.88 -9.73
N VAL A 54 19.12 -3.95 -11.03
CA VAL A 54 18.13 -3.09 -11.70
C VAL A 54 16.91 -3.93 -12.03
N THR A 55 15.74 -3.41 -11.69
CA THR A 55 14.44 -4.01 -12.03
C THR A 55 13.59 -3.01 -12.75
N GLY A 56 12.83 -3.48 -13.74
CA GLY A 56 11.88 -2.68 -14.47
C GLY A 56 10.49 -3.32 -14.45
N SER A 57 9.46 -2.50 -14.57
CA SER A 57 8.10 -2.93 -14.82
C SER A 57 7.40 -2.02 -15.80
N LEU A 58 6.48 -2.59 -16.55
CA LEU A 58 5.55 -1.91 -17.43
C LEU A 58 4.14 -2.33 -17.03
N GLU A 59 3.29 -1.35 -16.71
CA GLU A 59 1.87 -1.54 -16.51
C GLU A 59 1.12 -0.79 -17.61
N THR A 60 0.25 -1.49 -18.32
CA THR A 60 -0.69 -0.93 -19.29
C THR A 60 -2.09 -1.09 -18.74
N LYS A 61 -2.80 0.01 -18.52
CA LYS A 61 -4.17 0.01 -18.02
C LYS A 61 -5.10 0.58 -19.09
N TYR A 62 -6.14 -0.15 -19.42
CA TYR A 62 -7.16 0.25 -20.37
C TYR A 62 -8.52 0.30 -19.68
N LYS A 63 -9.12 1.49 -19.63
CA LYS A 63 -10.41 1.72 -18.98
C LYS A 63 -11.53 1.80 -20.02
N TRP A 64 -12.45 0.84 -19.95
CA TRP A 64 -13.72 0.84 -20.66
C TRP A 64 -14.83 1.31 -19.71
N SER A 65 -14.88 2.63 -19.52
CA SER A 65 -15.78 3.28 -18.57
C SER A 65 -17.27 3.00 -18.84
N GLU A 66 -17.68 2.87 -20.11
CA GLU A 66 -19.07 2.57 -20.48
C GLU A 66 -19.59 1.27 -19.87
N TYR A 67 -18.70 0.28 -19.72
CA TYR A 67 -19.02 -1.05 -19.18
C TYR A 67 -18.43 -1.27 -17.78
N GLY A 68 -17.89 -0.23 -17.13
CA GLY A 68 -17.24 -0.36 -15.81
C GLY A 68 -16.07 -1.37 -15.82
N LEU A 69 -15.47 -1.61 -16.99
CA LEU A 69 -14.41 -2.59 -17.20
C LEU A 69 -13.04 -1.90 -17.17
N THR A 70 -12.07 -2.52 -16.51
CA THR A 70 -10.67 -2.10 -16.54
C THR A 70 -9.80 -3.32 -16.79
N PHE A 71 -9.03 -3.27 -17.85
CA PHE A 71 -8.00 -4.27 -18.17
C PHE A 71 -6.65 -3.70 -17.79
N THR A 72 -5.86 -4.45 -17.03
CA THR A 72 -4.50 -4.06 -16.65
C THR A 72 -3.55 -5.19 -16.97
N GLU A 73 -2.58 -4.92 -17.83
CA GLU A 73 -1.49 -5.83 -18.17
C GLU A 73 -0.21 -5.33 -17.49
N LYS A 74 0.50 -6.24 -16.83
CA LYS A 74 1.73 -5.98 -16.09
C LYS A 74 2.81 -6.90 -16.63
N TRP A 75 3.97 -6.33 -16.90
CA TRP A 75 5.17 -7.07 -17.26
C TRP A 75 6.36 -6.55 -16.47
N ASN A 76 7.26 -7.43 -16.06
CA ASN A 76 8.48 -7.04 -15.37
C ASN A 76 9.73 -7.69 -15.97
N THR A 77 10.90 -7.18 -15.59
CA THR A 77 12.19 -7.67 -16.09
C THR A 77 12.53 -9.10 -15.68
N ASP A 78 11.84 -9.66 -14.68
CA ASP A 78 11.94 -11.08 -14.31
C ASP A 78 10.99 -11.95 -15.17
N ASN A 79 10.50 -11.42 -16.29
CA ASN A 79 9.56 -12.02 -17.24
C ASN A 79 8.20 -12.42 -16.66
N THR A 80 7.83 -11.94 -15.47
CA THR A 80 6.50 -12.21 -14.93
C THR A 80 5.47 -11.35 -15.65
N LEU A 81 4.46 -12.02 -16.20
CA LEU A 81 3.30 -11.44 -16.84
C LEU A 81 2.13 -11.47 -15.86
N GLY A 82 1.34 -10.40 -15.82
CA GLY A 82 0.17 -10.29 -14.98
C GLY A 82 -0.98 -9.63 -15.71
N THR A 83 -2.12 -10.31 -15.81
CA THR A 83 -3.35 -9.80 -16.41
C THR A 83 -4.39 -9.61 -15.30
N GLU A 84 -4.92 -8.40 -15.15
CA GLU A 84 -5.97 -8.08 -14.20
C GLU A 84 -7.18 -7.50 -14.95
N ILE A 85 -8.34 -8.13 -14.79
CA ILE A 85 -9.62 -7.71 -15.35
C ILE A 85 -10.52 -7.33 -14.19
N THR A 86 -10.93 -6.07 -14.13
CA THR A 86 -11.81 -5.55 -13.08
C THR A 86 -13.13 -5.10 -13.68
N ILE A 87 -14.22 -5.48 -13.04
CA ILE A 87 -15.60 -5.07 -13.33
C ILE A 87 -16.14 -4.37 -12.08
N GLU A 88 -16.53 -3.11 -12.20
CA GLU A 88 -17.07 -2.33 -11.09
C GLU A 88 -18.48 -1.80 -11.42
N ASP A 89 -19.37 -1.84 -10.43
CA ASP A 89 -20.71 -1.25 -10.44
C ASP A 89 -21.70 -1.74 -11.52
N GLN A 90 -21.38 -2.83 -12.23
CA GLN A 90 -22.25 -3.36 -13.32
C GLN A 90 -23.44 -4.18 -12.82
N LEU A 91 -23.22 -5.17 -11.95
CA LEU A 91 -24.31 -6.03 -11.45
C LEU A 91 -25.07 -5.36 -10.29
N ALA A 92 -24.34 -4.66 -9.43
CA ALA A 92 -24.89 -3.92 -8.30
C ALA A 92 -23.96 -2.77 -7.95
N LYS A 93 -24.54 -1.63 -7.55
CA LYS A 93 -23.78 -0.49 -7.05
C LYS A 93 -22.96 -0.88 -5.82
N GLY A 94 -21.67 -0.62 -5.86
CA GLY A 94 -20.69 -0.98 -4.84
C GLY A 94 -20.05 -2.35 -5.03
N LEU A 95 -20.46 -3.14 -6.03
CA LEU A 95 -19.83 -4.43 -6.33
C LEU A 95 -18.62 -4.22 -7.25
N LYS A 96 -17.50 -4.83 -6.86
CA LYS A 96 -16.28 -4.91 -7.65
C LYS A 96 -15.84 -6.37 -7.75
N LEU A 97 -15.68 -6.86 -8.96
CA LEU A 97 -15.14 -8.18 -9.25
C LEU A 97 -13.82 -8.01 -9.99
N THR A 98 -12.77 -8.69 -9.54
CA THR A 98 -11.46 -8.65 -10.17
C THR A 98 -10.97 -10.07 -10.41
N PHE A 99 -10.66 -10.39 -11.65
CA PHE A 99 -9.92 -11.58 -12.05
C PHE A 99 -8.47 -11.18 -12.28
N ASP A 100 -7.54 -11.84 -11.59
CA ASP A 100 -6.11 -11.54 -11.61
C ASP A 100 -5.38 -12.83 -11.97
N SER A 101 -4.55 -12.82 -13.01
CA SER A 101 -3.79 -13.97 -13.47
C SER A 101 -2.34 -13.57 -13.58
N SER A 102 -1.43 -14.39 -13.06
CA SER A 102 0.00 -14.18 -13.17
C SER A 102 0.72 -15.43 -13.67
N PHE A 103 1.72 -15.21 -14.49
CA PHE A 103 2.54 -16.26 -15.07
C PHE A 103 4.02 -15.84 -15.07
N SER A 104 4.86 -16.67 -14.47
CA SER A 104 6.32 -16.52 -14.47
C SER A 104 6.93 -17.62 -15.34
N PRO A 105 7.33 -17.35 -16.59
CA PRO A 105 7.91 -18.33 -17.50
C PRO A 105 9.18 -18.98 -16.93
N ASN A 106 10.02 -18.19 -16.26
CA ASN A 106 11.29 -18.65 -15.70
C ASN A 106 11.13 -19.78 -14.67
N THR A 107 10.02 -19.80 -13.94
CA THR A 107 9.74 -20.82 -12.91
C THR A 107 8.60 -21.76 -13.28
N GLY A 108 7.89 -21.48 -14.38
CA GLY A 108 6.65 -22.14 -14.75
C GLY A 108 5.48 -21.85 -13.80
N LYS A 109 5.66 -20.99 -12.78
CA LYS A 109 4.63 -20.72 -11.77
C LYS A 109 3.46 -19.96 -12.42
N LYS A 110 2.27 -20.50 -12.22
CA LYS A 110 0.99 -19.89 -12.58
C LYS A 110 0.19 -19.65 -11.30
N ASN A 111 -0.46 -18.51 -11.22
CA ASN A 111 -1.35 -18.20 -10.12
C ASN A 111 -2.53 -17.41 -10.68
N ALA A 112 -3.74 -17.77 -10.28
CA ALA A 112 -4.96 -17.03 -10.60
C ALA A 112 -5.64 -16.63 -9.31
N LYS A 113 -6.18 -15.41 -9.23
CA LYS A 113 -6.96 -14.92 -8.10
C LYS A 113 -8.28 -14.35 -8.58
N VAL A 114 -9.33 -14.63 -7.83
CA VAL A 114 -10.66 -14.06 -8.03
C VAL A 114 -10.98 -13.26 -6.77
N LYS A 115 -11.15 -11.95 -6.92
CA LYS A 115 -11.43 -11.03 -5.84
C LYS A 115 -12.84 -10.48 -6.02
N GLY A 116 -13.68 -10.62 -5.02
CA GLY A 116 -14.98 -9.97 -4.95
C GLY A 116 -14.98 -8.99 -3.79
N ALA A 117 -15.39 -7.75 -4.05
CA ALA A 117 -15.59 -6.75 -3.03
C ALA A 117 -16.98 -6.13 -3.17
N TYR A 118 -17.68 -5.96 -2.06
CA TYR A 118 -18.97 -5.30 -2.02
C TYR A 118 -18.98 -4.24 -0.93
N LYS A 119 -19.20 -2.98 -1.33
CA LYS A 119 -19.22 -1.83 -0.44
C LYS A 119 -20.61 -1.20 -0.42
N ARG A 120 -21.13 -0.93 0.78
CA ARG A 120 -22.37 -0.20 1.01
C ARG A 120 -22.22 0.70 2.23
N GLU A 121 -23.23 1.50 2.54
CA GLU A 121 -23.26 2.25 3.80
C GLU A 121 -23.04 1.28 4.97
N HIS A 122 -22.15 1.65 5.89
CA HIS A 122 -21.75 0.88 7.08
C HIS A 122 -21.03 -0.45 6.85
N ILE A 123 -20.93 -0.97 5.62
CA ILE A 123 -20.39 -2.31 5.37
C ILE A 123 -19.44 -2.32 4.17
N ASN A 124 -18.28 -2.95 4.34
CA ASN A 124 -17.37 -3.28 3.26
C ASN A 124 -16.91 -4.73 3.40
N VAL A 125 -17.28 -5.58 2.45
CA VAL A 125 -16.96 -7.02 2.43
C VAL A 125 -16.00 -7.28 1.28
N GLY A 126 -14.96 -8.06 1.52
CA GLY A 126 -14.03 -8.57 0.52
C GLY A 126 -13.89 -10.08 0.62
N CYS A 127 -13.74 -10.75 -0.50
CA CYS A 127 -13.45 -12.17 -0.59
C CYS A 127 -12.47 -12.38 -1.74
N ASP A 128 -11.26 -12.80 -1.41
CA ASP A 128 -10.21 -13.12 -2.38
C ASP A 128 -9.97 -14.62 -2.37
N MET A 129 -10.16 -15.27 -3.51
CA MET A 129 -9.81 -16.66 -3.73
C MET A 129 -8.51 -16.70 -4.53
N ASP A 130 -7.46 -17.29 -3.97
CA ASP A 130 -6.16 -17.46 -4.61
C ASP A 130 -5.99 -18.94 -4.99
N PHE A 131 -5.86 -19.21 -6.29
CA PHE A 131 -5.65 -20.52 -6.88
C PHE A 131 -4.15 -20.70 -7.18
N ASP A 132 -3.36 -20.96 -6.14
CA ASP A 132 -1.97 -21.39 -6.26
C ASP A 132 -1.91 -22.92 -6.48
N ILE A 133 -0.83 -23.39 -7.10
CA ILE A 133 -0.52 -24.82 -7.31
C ILE A 133 -0.44 -25.57 -5.97
N ALA A 134 -0.01 -24.90 -4.90
CA ALA A 134 0.04 -25.46 -3.55
C ALA A 134 -1.36 -25.72 -2.94
N GLY A 135 -2.42 -25.23 -3.60
CA GLY A 135 -3.81 -25.41 -3.23
C GLY A 135 -4.53 -24.07 -3.04
N PRO A 136 -5.86 -24.04 -3.26
CA PRO A 136 -6.64 -22.81 -3.11
C PRO A 136 -6.59 -22.25 -1.68
N SER A 137 -6.49 -20.93 -1.55
CA SER A 137 -6.75 -20.22 -0.31
C SER A 137 -7.86 -19.20 -0.47
N VAL A 138 -8.66 -19.01 0.58
CA VAL A 138 -9.78 -18.07 0.59
C VAL A 138 -9.56 -17.06 1.69
N ARG A 139 -9.44 -15.80 1.32
CA ARG A 139 -9.28 -14.67 2.25
C ARG A 139 -10.57 -13.87 2.29
N GLY A 140 -11.29 -13.97 3.40
CA GLY A 140 -12.47 -13.15 3.68
C GLY A 140 -12.10 -11.93 4.51
N ALA A 141 -12.72 -10.80 4.24
CA ALA A 141 -12.61 -9.60 5.05
C ALA A 141 -13.96 -8.90 5.15
N VAL A 142 -14.27 -8.36 6.32
CA VAL A 142 -15.46 -7.53 6.55
C VAL A 142 -15.09 -6.35 7.43
N VAL A 143 -15.62 -5.18 7.11
CA VAL A 143 -15.48 -3.96 7.91
C VAL A 143 -16.86 -3.36 8.11
N PHE A 144 -17.23 -3.17 9.37
CA PHE A 144 -18.41 -2.45 9.80
C PHE A 144 -18.02 -1.03 10.23
N GLY A 145 -18.82 -0.05 9.85
CA GLY A 145 -18.62 1.34 10.23
C GLY A 145 -19.87 1.92 10.88
N TYR A 146 -19.76 2.55 12.05
CA TYR A 146 -20.88 3.19 12.74
C TYR A 146 -20.41 4.42 13.51
N GLU A 147 -21.00 5.59 13.26
CA GLU A 147 -20.67 6.86 13.95
C GLU A 147 -19.15 7.14 14.08
N GLY A 148 -18.40 6.89 13.01
CA GLY A 148 -16.94 7.06 12.97
C GLY A 148 -16.13 5.86 13.47
N TRP A 149 -16.73 4.96 14.25
CA TRP A 149 -16.11 3.69 14.63
C TRP A 149 -16.04 2.74 13.45
N LEU A 150 -14.96 1.97 13.41
CA LEU A 150 -14.67 0.95 12.40
C LEU A 150 -14.30 -0.34 13.12
N ALA A 151 -14.95 -1.45 12.79
CA ALA A 151 -14.62 -2.78 13.27
C ALA A 151 -14.39 -3.70 12.07
N GLY A 152 -13.18 -4.25 11.96
CA GLY A 152 -12.74 -5.09 10.88
C GLY A 152 -12.41 -6.50 11.34
N TYR A 153 -12.74 -7.49 10.52
CA TYR A 153 -12.28 -8.85 10.67
C TYR A 153 -11.74 -9.36 9.33
N GLN A 154 -10.61 -10.05 9.36
CA GLN A 154 -10.02 -10.70 8.20
C GLN A 154 -9.61 -12.12 8.57
N MET A 155 -9.91 -13.07 7.69
CA MET A 155 -9.50 -14.46 7.85
C MET A 155 -8.92 -14.99 6.55
N THR A 156 -7.97 -15.90 6.66
CA THR A 156 -7.43 -16.66 5.52
C THR A 156 -7.58 -18.16 5.81
N PHE A 157 -8.24 -18.88 4.92
CA PHE A 157 -8.42 -20.33 4.98
C PHE A 157 -7.60 -21.00 3.88
N GLU A 158 -6.75 -21.96 4.25
CA GLU A 158 -5.96 -22.76 3.30
C GLU A 158 -6.65 -24.10 3.08
N SER A 159 -7.18 -24.34 1.89
CA SER A 159 -7.95 -25.57 1.60
C SER A 159 -7.08 -26.83 1.62
N ALA A 160 -5.84 -26.75 1.13
CA ALA A 160 -4.87 -27.85 1.14
C ALA A 160 -4.57 -28.39 2.54
N LYS A 161 -4.61 -27.53 3.57
CA LYS A 161 -4.41 -27.91 4.97
C LYS A 161 -5.72 -27.97 5.77
N SER A 162 -6.84 -27.62 5.14
CA SER A 162 -8.16 -27.50 5.76
C SER A 162 -8.14 -26.75 7.09
N ARG A 163 -7.42 -25.63 7.15
CA ARG A 163 -7.27 -24.83 8.37
C ARG A 163 -7.29 -23.33 8.10
N VAL A 164 -7.76 -22.58 9.08
CA VAL A 164 -7.59 -21.12 9.13
C VAL A 164 -6.12 -20.84 9.45
N SER A 165 -5.40 -20.19 8.54
CA SER A 165 -3.99 -19.84 8.71
C SER A 165 -3.77 -18.41 9.20
N GLN A 166 -4.75 -17.53 9.00
CA GLN A 166 -4.72 -16.16 9.53
C GLN A 166 -6.09 -15.75 10.05
N SER A 167 -6.11 -15.06 11.18
CA SER A 167 -7.29 -14.45 11.77
C SER A 167 -6.91 -13.12 12.42
N ASN A 168 -7.28 -12.03 11.76
CA ASN A 168 -6.91 -10.69 12.15
C ASN A 168 -8.15 -9.88 12.53
N PHE A 169 -8.06 -9.14 13.63
CA PHE A 169 -9.08 -8.22 14.09
C PHE A 169 -8.54 -6.81 14.03
N ALA A 170 -9.39 -5.85 13.68
CA ALA A 170 -9.06 -4.44 13.71
C ALA A 170 -10.20 -3.62 14.31
N VAL A 171 -9.86 -2.63 15.12
CA VAL A 171 -10.80 -1.62 15.61
C VAL A 171 -10.18 -0.25 15.37
N GLY A 172 -10.97 0.68 14.88
CA GLY A 172 -10.51 2.03 14.64
C GLY A 172 -11.61 3.05 14.86
N TYR A 173 -11.21 4.30 14.87
CA TYR A 173 -12.09 5.45 14.91
C TYR A 173 -11.59 6.47 13.90
N LYS A 174 -12.47 6.95 13.04
CA LYS A 174 -12.13 7.84 11.94
C LYS A 174 -13.02 9.08 11.96
N THR A 175 -12.35 10.21 11.92
CA THR A 175 -12.90 11.55 11.66
C THR A 175 -12.14 12.16 10.48
N ASP A 176 -12.46 13.39 10.09
CA ASP A 176 -11.77 14.09 9.00
C ASP A 176 -10.34 14.48 9.38
N GLU A 177 -10.09 14.80 10.66
CA GLU A 177 -8.79 15.27 11.15
C GLU A 177 -7.98 14.19 11.85
N PHE A 178 -8.64 13.16 12.37
CA PHE A 178 -8.01 12.16 13.24
C PHE A 178 -8.44 10.74 12.87
N GLN A 179 -7.48 9.82 12.85
CA GLN A 179 -7.76 8.38 12.72
C GLN A 179 -6.98 7.59 13.77
N LEU A 180 -7.69 6.82 14.57
CA LEU A 180 -7.14 5.78 15.42
C LEU A 180 -7.35 4.43 14.73
N HIS A 181 -6.33 3.60 14.70
CA HIS A 181 -6.43 2.24 14.19
C HIS A 181 -5.64 1.31 15.10
N THR A 182 -6.24 0.21 15.49
CA THR A 182 -5.63 -0.86 16.27
C THR A 182 -5.95 -2.18 15.61
N ASN A 183 -5.01 -3.11 15.64
CA ASN A 183 -5.19 -4.44 15.08
C ASN A 183 -4.48 -5.50 15.92
N VAL A 184 -5.01 -6.71 15.86
CA VAL A 184 -4.44 -7.91 16.45
C VAL A 184 -4.41 -8.97 15.37
N ASN A 185 -3.21 -9.41 15.00
CA ASN A 185 -3.02 -10.48 14.02
C ASN A 185 -2.73 -11.78 14.76
N ASP A 186 -3.51 -12.81 14.47
CA ASP A 186 -3.38 -14.17 15.00
C ASP A 186 -3.29 -14.27 16.53
N GLY A 187 -3.81 -13.25 17.24
CA GLY A 187 -3.73 -13.14 18.71
C GLY A 187 -2.32 -12.91 19.25
N THR A 188 -1.31 -12.69 18.40
CA THR A 188 0.11 -12.65 18.80
C THR A 188 0.79 -11.35 18.43
N GLU A 189 0.44 -10.73 17.30
CA GLU A 189 1.00 -9.44 16.90
C GLU A 189 -0.02 -8.34 17.08
N PHE A 190 0.35 -7.32 17.83
CA PHE A 190 -0.50 -6.17 18.11
C PHE A 190 0.07 -4.95 17.41
N GLY A 191 -0.80 -4.20 16.75
CA GLY A 191 -0.47 -2.96 16.07
C GLY A 191 -1.43 -1.84 16.46
N GLY A 192 -0.92 -0.63 16.45
CA GLY A 192 -1.68 0.58 16.74
C GLY A 192 -1.09 1.74 15.97
N SER A 193 -1.94 2.54 15.32
CA SER A 193 -1.51 3.75 14.66
C SER A 193 -2.48 4.89 14.92
N VAL A 194 -1.92 6.08 15.02
CA VAL A 194 -2.66 7.33 15.16
C VAL A 194 -2.25 8.20 13.99
N TYR A 195 -3.22 8.73 13.26
CA TYR A 195 -3.04 9.74 12.23
C TYR A 195 -3.72 11.02 12.68
N GLN A 196 -3.05 12.14 12.46
CA GLN A 196 -3.61 13.46 12.74
C GLN A 196 -3.25 14.42 11.60
N LYS A 197 -4.26 15.01 10.98
CA LYS A 197 -4.13 16.18 10.12
C LYS A 197 -4.14 17.41 11.04
N VAL A 198 -2.96 17.89 11.42
CA VAL A 198 -2.81 19.00 12.38
C VAL A 198 -3.29 20.32 11.78
N ASN A 199 -3.03 20.52 10.49
CA ASN A 199 -3.56 21.62 9.68
C ASN A 199 -3.44 21.25 8.19
N ASP A 200 -3.75 22.17 7.28
CA ASP A 200 -3.67 21.93 5.83
C ASP A 200 -2.27 21.67 5.30
N LYS A 201 -1.22 21.97 6.08
CA LYS A 201 0.18 21.76 5.70
C LYS A 201 0.85 20.62 6.45
N LEU A 202 0.37 20.24 7.63
CA LEU A 202 1.05 19.29 8.51
C LEU A 202 0.17 18.09 8.82
N GLU A 203 0.65 16.92 8.43
CA GLU A 203 0.10 15.62 8.78
C GLU A 203 1.12 14.87 9.66
N THR A 204 0.67 14.28 10.74
CA THR A 204 1.50 13.47 11.63
C THR A 204 0.92 12.08 11.79
N ALA A 205 1.81 11.11 12.04
CA ALA A 205 1.42 9.75 12.31
C ALA A 205 2.30 9.14 13.38
N ILE A 206 1.69 8.33 14.23
CA ILE A 206 2.37 7.50 15.22
C ILE A 206 2.05 6.05 14.88
N ASN A 207 3.03 5.17 15.03
CA ASN A 207 2.84 3.74 14.89
C ASN A 207 3.48 3.00 16.07
N LEU A 208 2.76 2.02 16.60
CA LEU A 208 3.09 1.17 17.72
C LEU A 208 2.88 -0.27 17.27
N ALA A 209 3.85 -1.13 17.54
CA ALA A 209 3.71 -2.56 17.31
C ALA A 209 4.42 -3.34 18.41
N TRP A 210 3.80 -4.39 18.93
CA TRP A 210 4.42 -5.31 19.86
C TRP A 210 3.97 -6.74 19.58
N THR A 211 4.74 -7.72 20.08
CA THR A 211 4.45 -9.14 19.92
C THR A 211 4.25 -9.76 21.30
N ALA A 212 3.19 -10.54 21.48
CA ALA A 212 2.93 -11.27 22.71
C ALA A 212 4.13 -12.14 23.10
N GLY A 213 4.48 -12.13 24.39
CA GLY A 213 5.66 -12.84 24.90
C GLY A 213 6.99 -12.10 24.69
N ASN A 214 6.99 -10.92 24.06
CA ASN A 214 8.17 -10.06 23.95
C ASN A 214 7.90 -8.72 24.65
N SER A 215 8.82 -8.29 25.52
CA SER A 215 8.72 -7.00 26.21
C SER A 215 9.06 -5.81 25.32
N ASN A 216 9.68 -6.03 24.16
CA ASN A 216 10.10 -4.96 23.27
C ASN A 216 8.92 -4.45 22.45
N THR A 217 8.64 -3.16 22.60
CA THR A 217 7.69 -2.44 21.74
C THR A 217 8.47 -1.75 20.62
N ARG A 218 7.94 -1.76 19.40
CA ARG A 218 8.42 -0.95 18.29
C ARG A 218 7.54 0.28 18.18
N PHE A 219 8.16 1.44 18.12
CA PHE A 219 7.46 2.72 18.07
C PHE A 219 8.10 3.61 17.02
N GLY A 220 7.26 4.30 16.25
CA GLY A 220 7.69 5.30 15.28
C GLY A 220 6.81 6.53 15.31
N ILE A 221 7.41 7.67 15.01
CA ILE A 221 6.75 8.95 14.77
C ILE A 221 7.12 9.37 13.35
N ALA A 222 6.14 9.83 12.59
CA ALA A 222 6.34 10.41 11.27
C ALA A 222 5.56 11.72 11.15
N ALA A 223 6.10 12.63 10.35
CA ALA A 223 5.47 13.88 10.01
C ALA A 223 5.72 14.16 8.52
N LYS A 224 4.68 14.67 7.86
CA LYS A 224 4.73 15.17 6.50
C LYS A 224 4.30 16.63 6.54
N TYR A 225 5.19 17.50 6.11
CA TYR A 225 5.00 18.94 6.06
C TYR A 225 5.01 19.42 4.61
N GLN A 226 3.92 19.99 4.16
CA GLN A 226 3.81 20.70 2.90
C GLN A 226 4.33 22.12 3.07
N ILE A 227 5.49 22.40 2.46
CA ILE A 227 6.16 23.71 2.56
C ILE A 227 5.34 24.72 1.75
N ASP A 228 5.08 24.36 0.49
CA ASP A 228 4.29 25.12 -0.48
C ASP A 228 3.54 24.17 -1.45
N SER A 229 3.01 24.69 -2.57
CA SER A 229 2.28 23.90 -3.56
C SER A 229 3.13 22.86 -4.28
N ASP A 230 4.45 23.08 -4.36
CA ASP A 230 5.38 22.31 -5.18
C ASP A 230 6.37 21.49 -4.33
N ALA A 231 6.54 21.81 -3.05
CA ALA A 231 7.50 21.20 -2.15
C ALA A 231 6.87 20.58 -0.89
N SER A 232 7.35 19.40 -0.52
CA SER A 232 7.01 18.75 0.75
C SER A 232 8.21 18.08 1.39
N PHE A 233 8.22 18.08 2.72
CA PHE A 233 9.24 17.46 3.55
C PHE A 233 8.59 16.38 4.42
N SER A 234 9.20 15.21 4.46
CA SER A 234 8.74 14.07 5.26
C SER A 234 9.86 13.63 6.19
N ALA A 235 9.58 13.51 7.48
CA ALA A 235 10.53 13.05 8.48
C ALA A 235 9.90 11.94 9.33
N LYS A 236 10.68 10.91 9.65
CA LYS A 236 10.26 9.85 10.56
C LYS A 236 11.40 9.38 11.43
N VAL A 237 11.07 8.97 12.64
CA VAL A 237 11.99 8.41 13.61
C VAL A 237 11.39 7.17 14.23
N ASN A 238 12.22 6.22 14.66
CA ASN A 238 11.76 5.08 15.44
C ASN A 238 12.64 4.83 16.67
N ASN A 239 12.16 3.97 17.55
CA ASN A 239 12.88 3.60 18.78
C ASN A 239 14.08 2.67 18.56
N SER A 240 14.38 2.30 17.30
CA SER A 240 15.67 1.69 16.92
C SER A 240 16.72 2.74 16.55
N SER A 241 16.43 4.02 16.78
CA SER A 241 17.29 5.17 16.45
C SER A 241 17.47 5.38 14.94
N LEU A 242 16.55 4.89 14.10
CA LEU A 242 16.58 5.18 12.66
C LEU A 242 15.86 6.49 12.38
N ILE A 243 16.49 7.37 11.62
CA ILE A 243 15.95 8.68 11.21
C ILE A 243 15.80 8.67 9.70
N GLY A 244 14.57 8.74 9.22
CA GLY A 244 14.24 8.83 7.80
C GLY A 244 13.87 10.25 7.42
N LEU A 245 14.55 10.81 6.43
CA LEU A 245 14.26 12.13 5.86
C LEU A 245 13.89 11.96 4.38
N GLY A 246 12.93 12.76 3.91
CA GLY A 246 12.46 12.78 2.55
C GLY A 246 12.11 14.21 2.14
N TYR A 247 12.55 14.63 0.97
CA TYR A 247 12.23 15.92 0.37
C TYR A 247 11.72 15.68 -1.04
N THR A 248 10.50 16.12 -1.32
CA THR A 248 9.88 16.01 -2.64
C THR A 248 9.64 17.40 -3.20
N GLN A 249 10.16 17.67 -4.39
CA GLN A 249 10.04 18.91 -5.13
C GLN A 249 9.43 18.65 -6.50
N THR A 250 8.40 19.42 -6.85
CA THR A 250 7.90 19.54 -8.21
C THR A 250 8.81 20.52 -8.95
N LEU A 251 9.56 20.04 -9.94
CA LEU A 251 10.52 20.83 -10.70
C LEU A 251 9.83 21.59 -11.85
N LYS A 252 8.86 20.92 -12.47
CA LYS A 252 7.96 21.43 -13.50
C LYS A 252 6.61 20.73 -13.34
N PRO A 253 5.52 21.28 -13.90
CA PRO A 253 4.27 20.54 -14.02
C PRO A 253 4.53 19.16 -14.64
N GLY A 254 4.12 18.10 -13.95
CA GLY A 254 4.36 16.71 -14.36
C GLY A 254 5.73 16.13 -13.99
N ILE A 255 6.67 16.88 -13.41
CA ILE A 255 7.99 16.36 -13.01
C ILE A 255 8.20 16.53 -11.50
N LYS A 256 8.32 15.41 -10.78
CA LYS A 256 8.61 15.40 -9.34
C LYS A 256 9.94 14.70 -9.07
N LEU A 257 10.79 15.37 -8.29
CA LEU A 257 12.03 14.85 -7.74
C LEU A 257 11.84 14.58 -6.25
N THR A 258 12.12 13.35 -5.81
CA THR A 258 12.16 12.98 -4.39
C THR A 258 13.57 12.57 -4.01
N LEU A 259 14.12 13.20 -2.98
CA LEU A 259 15.37 12.81 -2.34
C LEU A 259 15.03 12.23 -0.97
N SER A 260 15.63 11.10 -0.60
CA SER A 260 15.40 10.50 0.71
C SER A 260 16.67 9.91 1.29
N THR A 261 16.78 9.94 2.61
CA THR A 261 17.90 9.33 3.35
C THR A 261 17.42 8.63 4.61
N LEU A 262 17.98 7.47 4.90
CA LEU A 262 17.79 6.75 6.15
C LEU A 262 19.12 6.74 6.90
N LEU A 263 19.16 7.46 8.01
CA LEU A 263 20.30 7.58 8.90
C LEU A 263 20.16 6.61 10.07
N ASP A 264 21.23 5.90 10.39
CA ASP A 264 21.32 5.11 11.61
C ASP A 264 21.88 5.99 12.73
N GLY A 265 21.02 6.43 13.64
CA GLY A 265 21.37 7.28 14.77
C GLY A 265 22.37 6.65 15.75
N LYS A 266 22.50 5.32 15.78
CA LYS A 266 23.54 4.66 16.59
C LYS A 266 24.91 4.73 15.94
N ASN A 267 24.96 4.85 14.62
CA ASN A 267 26.17 4.80 13.81
C ASN A 267 26.32 6.03 12.90
N ILE A 268 25.85 7.20 13.33
CA ILE A 268 25.89 8.45 12.54
C ILE A 268 27.30 8.79 12.03
N ASN A 269 28.33 8.51 12.85
CA ASN A 269 29.72 8.81 12.50
C ASN A 269 30.39 7.72 11.65
N ALA A 270 29.81 6.52 11.59
CA ALA A 270 30.42 5.34 10.96
C ALA A 270 29.81 4.98 9.60
N GLY A 271 28.72 5.66 9.20
CA GLY A 271 28.06 5.48 7.91
C GLY A 271 26.92 4.46 7.91
N GLY A 272 26.75 3.72 6.82
CA GLY A 272 25.61 2.80 6.64
C GLY A 272 24.28 3.49 6.32
N HIS A 273 24.35 4.76 5.90
CA HIS A 273 23.17 5.55 5.55
C HIS A 273 22.67 5.20 4.15
N LYS A 274 21.37 4.99 4.02
CA LYS A 274 20.76 4.67 2.72
C LYS A 274 20.31 5.95 2.05
N LEU A 275 20.83 6.24 0.86
CA LEU A 275 20.36 7.34 0.02
C LEU A 275 19.38 6.82 -1.01
N GLY A 276 18.36 7.61 -1.31
CA GLY A 276 17.31 7.29 -2.27
C GLY A 276 16.98 8.49 -3.14
N LEU A 277 16.76 8.23 -4.43
CA LEU A 277 16.38 9.23 -5.42
C LEU A 277 15.18 8.70 -6.20
N GLY A 278 14.12 9.49 -6.30
CA GLY A 278 12.94 9.18 -7.09
C GLY A 278 12.68 10.28 -8.11
N LEU A 279 12.51 9.93 -9.36
CA LEU A 279 12.07 10.83 -10.42
C LEU A 279 10.74 10.31 -10.97
N GLU A 280 9.69 11.10 -10.82
CA GLU A 280 8.38 10.81 -11.40
C GLU A 280 8.08 11.80 -12.52
N PHE A 281 7.71 11.27 -13.67
CA PHE A 281 7.24 12.00 -14.84
C PHE A 281 5.78 11.61 -15.08
N GLU A 282 4.91 12.61 -15.20
CA GLU A 282 3.49 12.48 -15.41
C GLU A 282 3.08 13.36 -16.60
N ALA A 283 2.46 12.75 -17.61
CA ALA A 283 1.97 13.38 -18.82
C ALA A 283 0.55 12.91 -19.17
#